data_AF-A0A2E0BP52-F1
#
_entry.id   AF-A0A2E0BP52-F1
#
_cell.length_a   1.000
_cell.length_b   1.000
_cell.length_c   1.000
_cell.angle_alpha   90.00
_cell.angle_beta   90.00
_cell.angle_gamma   90.00
#
_symmetry.space_group_name_H-M   'P 1'
#
loop_
_entity.id
_entity.type
_entity.pdbx_description
1 polymer ?
#
loop_
_entity_poly.entity_id
_entity_poly.type
_entity_poly.pdbx_seq_one_letter_code
_entity_poly.pdbx_strand_id
1 'polypeptide(L)'
;MAKNNDKNTDQFEQIGETISKTEQFIEQNKKRLSIITSVVIGLVIIVFLYNNKWLPAKSSEAHSDMYMAQIYFEQDSFNLALNGDGQFLGFLDLADEYSSVKEGKLANYYAGVCYMNLGEYENAIDYLKNFSSNDLLLSTLALGLI
;
A
#
# COMPACT_ATOMS: atom_id res chain seq x y z
N MET A 1 -19.63 -59.73 15.93
CA MET A 1 -18.95 -58.42 16.06
C MET A 1 -17.51 -58.60 15.58
N ALA A 2 -17.18 -58.31 14.31
CA ALA A 2 -15.83 -58.57 13.77
C ALA A 2 -15.45 -57.71 12.54
N LYS A 3 -16.02 -56.50 12.39
CA LYS A 3 -15.77 -55.64 11.22
C LYS A 3 -15.09 -54.29 11.54
N ASN A 4 -14.71 -54.08 12.81
CA ASN A 4 -14.12 -52.83 13.28
C ASN A 4 -12.59 -52.88 13.49
N ASN A 5 -11.97 -54.07 13.52
CA ASN A 5 -10.53 -54.20 13.70
C ASN A 5 -9.77 -54.01 12.37
N ASP A 6 -10.20 -54.63 11.27
CA ASP A 6 -9.54 -54.50 9.95
C ASP A 6 -9.49 -53.04 9.46
N LYS A 7 -10.57 -52.27 9.65
CA LYS A 7 -10.62 -50.85 9.23
C LYS A 7 -9.62 -49.96 9.95
N ASN A 8 -9.31 -50.27 11.21
CA ASN A 8 -8.32 -49.50 11.96
C ASN A 8 -6.91 -49.85 11.49
N THR A 9 -6.62 -51.14 11.26
CA THR A 9 -5.31 -51.60 10.78
C THR A 9 -4.99 -51.07 9.39
N ASP A 10 -5.96 -51.12 8.47
CA ASP A 10 -5.85 -50.53 7.13
C ASP A 10 -5.63 -49.01 7.17
N GLN A 11 -6.28 -48.30 8.10
CA GLN A 11 -6.06 -46.86 8.29
C GLN A 11 -4.65 -46.54 8.82
N PHE A 12 -4.16 -47.30 9.80
CA PHE A 12 -2.81 -47.10 10.33
C PHE A 12 -1.72 -47.41 9.30
N GLU A 13 -1.89 -48.46 8.49
CA GLU A 13 -0.99 -48.76 7.37
C GLU A 13 -1.03 -47.69 6.28
N GLN A 14 -2.21 -47.19 5.91
CA GLN A 14 -2.33 -46.08 4.96
C GLN A 14 -1.69 -44.78 5.46
N ILE A 15 -1.80 -44.48 6.75
CA ILE A 15 -1.15 -43.32 7.38
C ILE A 15 0.37 -43.51 7.37
N GLY A 16 0.87 -44.70 7.72
CA GLY A 16 2.30 -45.01 7.69
C GLY A 16 2.89 -44.89 6.28
N GLU A 17 2.18 -45.40 5.26
CA GLU A 17 2.59 -45.30 3.87
C GLU A 17 2.61 -43.85 3.34
N THR A 18 1.62 -43.03 3.73
CA THR A 18 1.57 -41.62 3.33
C THR A 18 2.64 -40.78 4.01
N ILE A 19 2.96 -41.05 5.28
CA ILE A 19 4.08 -40.43 5.98
C ILE A 19 5.40 -40.79 5.29
N SER A 20 5.62 -42.08 5.00
CA SER A 20 6.85 -42.54 4.33
C SER A 20 7.02 -41.93 2.93
N LYS A 21 5.94 -41.84 2.14
CA LYS A 21 5.94 -41.17 0.83
C LYS A 21 6.25 -39.67 0.95
N THR A 22 5.76 -39.03 2.01
CA THR A 22 6.03 -37.61 2.29
C THR A 22 7.49 -37.38 2.68
N GLU A 23 8.06 -38.24 3.53
CA GLU A 23 9.48 -38.21 3.90
C GLU A 23 10.38 -38.39 2.69
N GLN A 24 10.10 -39.40 1.85
CA GLN A 24 10.84 -39.64 0.62
C GLN A 24 10.77 -38.45 -0.34
N PHE A 25 9.60 -37.82 -0.47
CA PHE A 25 9.43 -36.63 -1.30
C PHE A 25 10.24 -35.43 -0.79
N ILE A 26 10.21 -35.18 0.52
CA ILE A 26 10.99 -34.11 1.15
C ILE A 26 12.48 -34.36 0.97
N GLU A 27 12.94 -35.60 1.16
CA GLU A 27 14.36 -35.93 1.04
C GLU A 27 14.86 -35.80 -0.40
N GLN A 28 14.08 -36.28 -1.38
CA GLN A 28 14.40 -36.14 -2.81
C GLN A 28 14.40 -34.67 -3.26
N ASN A 29 13.54 -33.83 -2.68
CA ASN A 29 13.40 -32.42 -3.07
C ASN A 29 14.03 -31.44 -2.10
N LYS A 30 14.78 -31.90 -1.09
CA LYS A 30 15.29 -31.09 0.03
C LYS A 30 16.00 -29.81 -0.42
N LYS A 31 16.85 -29.90 -1.47
CA LYS A 31 17.54 -28.73 -2.04
C LYS A 31 16.56 -27.72 -2.65
N ARG A 32 15.59 -28.19 -3.43
CA ARG A 32 14.57 -27.32 -4.06
C ARG A 32 13.66 -26.71 -3.00
N LEU A 33 13.20 -27.50 -2.04
CA LEU A 33 12.33 -27.06 -0.96
C LEU A 33 13.02 -26.02 -0.08
N SER A 34 14.31 -26.21 0.23
CA SER A 34 15.12 -25.23 0.95
C SER A 34 15.24 -23.90 0.19
N ILE A 35 15.57 -23.94 -1.11
CA ILE A 35 15.65 -22.72 -1.94
C ILE A 35 14.31 -21.98 -1.98
N ILE A 36 13.21 -22.70 -2.24
CA ILE A 36 11.86 -22.10 -2.28
C ILE A 36 11.53 -21.46 -0.93
N THR A 37 11.81 -22.17 0.17
CA THR A 37 11.55 -21.68 1.53
C THR A 37 12.36 -20.41 1.82
N SER A 38 13.66 -20.40 1.47
CA SER A 38 14.52 -19.22 1.62
C SER A 38 14.04 -18.04 0.79
N VAL A 39 13.59 -18.26 -0.45
CA VAL A 39 13.03 -17.20 -1.31
C VAL A 39 11.76 -16.63 -0.71
N VAL A 40 10.84 -17.47 -0.24
CA VAL A 40 9.59 -17.02 0.40
C VAL A 40 9.89 -16.19 1.65
N ILE A 41 10.78 -16.66 2.52
CA ILE A 41 11.21 -15.91 3.72
C ILE A 41 11.85 -14.57 3.31
N GLY A 42 12.72 -14.58 2.30
CA GLY A 42 13.36 -13.37 1.78
C GLY A 42 12.33 -12.34 1.30
N LEU A 43 11.31 -12.77 0.55
CA LEU A 43 10.23 -11.89 0.09
C LEU A 43 9.43 -11.30 1.25
N VAL A 44 9.10 -12.12 2.27
CA VAL A 44 8.39 -11.63 3.46
C VAL A 44 9.21 -10.56 4.20
N ILE A 45 10.51 -10.76 4.36
CA ILE A 45 11.40 -9.79 5.01
C ILE A 45 11.45 -8.48 4.21
N ILE A 46 11.58 -8.55 2.89
CA ILE A 46 11.61 -7.36 2.01
C ILE A 46 10.31 -6.57 2.16
N VAL A 47 9.16 -7.24 2.07
CA VAL A 47 7.84 -6.62 2.23
C VAL A 47 7.68 -6.01 3.63
N PHE A 48 8.14 -6.71 4.67
CA PHE A 48 8.08 -6.21 6.05
C PHE A 48 8.93 -4.94 6.25
N LEU A 49 10.17 -4.94 5.76
CA LEU A 49 11.05 -3.78 5.86
C LEU A 49 10.51 -2.58 5.08
N TYR A 50 9.98 -2.82 3.88
CA TYR A 50 9.38 -1.76 3.06
C TYR A 50 8.19 -1.11 3.79
N ASN A 51 7.26 -1.92 4.31
CA ASN A 51 6.06 -1.40 4.98
C ASN A 51 6.34 -0.78 6.36
N ASN A 52 7.31 -1.29 7.12
CA ASN A 52 7.51 -0.86 8.51
C ASN A 52 8.60 0.21 8.68
N LYS A 53 9.50 0.37 7.71
CA LYS A 53 10.59 1.35 7.79
C LYS A 53 10.48 2.43 6.73
N TRP A 54 10.34 2.04 5.47
CA TRP A 54 10.38 2.99 4.35
C TRP A 54 9.10 3.80 4.22
N LEU A 55 7.93 3.16 4.24
CA LEU A 55 6.65 3.86 4.14
C LEU A 55 6.42 4.87 5.28
N PRO A 56 6.66 4.52 6.56
CA PRO A 56 6.47 5.48 7.66
C PRO A 56 7.44 6.66 7.62
N ALA A 57 8.70 6.42 7.23
CA ALA A 57 9.68 7.48 7.06
C ALA A 57 9.23 8.45 5.94
N LYS A 58 8.85 7.91 4.78
CA LYS A 58 8.37 8.69 3.64
C LYS A 58 7.08 9.45 3.95
N SER A 59 6.17 8.85 4.71
CA SER A 59 4.93 9.50 5.20
C SER A 59 5.23 10.67 6.15
N SER A 60 6.21 10.51 7.04
CA SER A 60 6.65 11.59 7.94
C SER A 60 7.32 12.74 7.18
N GLU A 61 8.13 12.43 6.18
CA GLU A 61 8.78 13.41 5.31
C GLU A 61 7.74 14.19 4.50
N ALA A 62 6.83 13.48 3.84
CA ALA A 62 5.71 14.07 3.11
C ALA A 62 4.88 15.03 3.99
N HIS A 63 4.60 14.64 5.23
CA HIS A 63 3.86 15.49 6.16
C HIS A 63 4.60 16.81 6.45
N SER A 64 5.92 16.76 6.59
CA SER A 64 6.74 17.96 6.79
C SER A 64 6.76 18.85 5.54
N ASP A 65 6.93 18.26 4.36
CA ASP A 65 7.04 19.01 3.11
C ASP A 65 5.71 19.65 2.68
N MET A 66 4.59 19.00 3.01
CA MET A 66 3.25 19.55 2.79
C MET A 66 2.96 20.80 3.62
N TYR A 67 3.70 21.05 4.70
CA TYR A 67 3.37 22.09 5.66
C TYR A 67 3.25 23.48 5.01
N MET A 68 4.21 23.87 4.17
CA MET A 68 4.18 25.19 3.54
C MET A 68 3.08 25.31 2.48
N ALA A 69 2.85 24.26 1.68
CA ALA A 69 1.74 24.23 0.73
C ALA A 69 0.37 24.37 1.44
N GLN A 70 0.20 23.75 2.62
CA GLN A 70 -1.00 23.90 3.45
C GLN A 70 -1.15 25.33 3.98
N ILE A 71 -0.08 25.97 4.41
CA ILE A 71 -0.12 27.39 4.82
C ILE A 71 -0.54 28.29 3.67
N TYR A 72 -0.02 28.08 2.45
CA TYR A 72 -0.48 28.84 1.28
C TYR A 72 -1.96 28.56 0.96
N PHE A 73 -2.40 27.32 1.10
CA PHE A 73 -3.79 26.94 0.90
C PHE A 73 -4.73 27.64 1.89
N GLU A 74 -4.38 27.66 3.17
CA GLU A 74 -5.15 28.34 4.22
C GLU A 74 -5.20 29.87 4.04
N GLN A 75 -4.24 30.43 3.32
CA GLN A 75 -4.18 31.85 2.95
C GLN A 75 -4.87 32.17 1.61
N ASP A 76 -5.65 31.23 1.07
CA ASP A 76 -6.29 31.32 -0.26
C ASP A 76 -5.30 31.59 -1.40
N SER A 77 -4.00 31.31 -1.17
CA SER A 77 -2.93 31.50 -2.14
C SER A 77 -2.78 30.25 -3.00
N PHE A 78 -3.87 29.87 -3.68
CA PHE A 78 -4.00 28.58 -4.36
C PHE A 78 -2.93 28.34 -5.43
N ASN A 79 -2.49 29.38 -6.14
CA ASN A 79 -1.43 29.23 -7.14
C ASN A 79 -0.07 28.87 -6.51
N LEU A 80 0.25 29.45 -5.34
CA LEU A 80 1.47 29.11 -4.58
C LEU A 80 1.34 27.75 -3.91
N ALA A 81 0.16 27.45 -3.35
CA ALA A 81 -0.11 26.15 -2.75
C ALA A 81 0.03 25.01 -3.78
N LEU A 82 -0.39 25.26 -5.02
CA LEU A 82 -0.39 24.29 -6.11
C LEU A 82 1.02 24.09 -6.70
N ASN A 83 1.72 25.18 -7.03
CA ASN A 83 2.99 25.14 -7.78
C ASN A 83 4.24 25.31 -6.91
N GLY A 84 4.08 25.66 -5.63
CA GLY A 84 5.18 26.05 -4.77
C GLY A 84 5.69 27.47 -5.08
N ASP A 85 6.78 27.83 -4.42
CA ASP A 85 7.44 29.14 -4.57
C ASP A 85 8.92 29.01 -5.02
N GLY A 86 9.34 27.80 -5.37
CA GLY A 86 10.71 27.45 -5.75
C GLY A 86 11.64 27.14 -4.57
N GLN A 87 11.24 27.46 -3.34
CA GLN A 87 11.90 27.00 -2.11
C GLN A 87 11.15 25.81 -1.51
N PHE A 88 9.82 25.88 -1.51
CA PHE A 88 8.93 24.84 -1.02
C PHE A 88 8.13 24.22 -2.17
N LEU A 89 7.88 22.91 -2.04
CA LEU A 89 7.11 22.14 -3.00
C LEU A 89 5.63 22.55 -2.97
N GLY A 90 4.99 22.54 -4.15
CA GLY A 90 3.55 22.68 -4.29
C GLY A 90 2.83 21.33 -4.24
N PHE A 91 1.51 21.34 -4.12
CA PHE A 91 0.71 20.11 -4.10
C PHE A 91 0.86 19.26 -5.36
N LEU A 92 1.23 19.83 -6.51
CA LEU A 92 1.53 19.06 -7.72
C LEU A 92 2.76 18.16 -7.53
N ASP A 93 3.85 18.73 -7.03
CA ASP A 93 5.09 17.99 -6.80
C ASP A 93 4.91 16.98 -5.67
N LEU A 94 4.25 17.40 -4.58
CA LEU A 94 3.95 16.54 -3.43
C LEU A 94 3.07 15.34 -3.83
N ALA A 95 2.13 15.53 -4.74
CA ALA A 95 1.27 14.47 -5.25
C ALA A 95 2.05 13.41 -6.05
N ASP A 96 3.06 13.82 -6.81
CA ASP A 96 3.91 12.92 -7.61
C ASP A 96 4.94 12.21 -6.72
N GLU A 97 5.72 12.98 -5.95
CA GLU A 97 6.82 12.49 -5.12
C GLU A 97 6.33 11.53 -4.03
N TYR A 98 5.19 11.84 -3.42
CA TYR A 98 4.62 11.08 -2.31
C TYR A 98 3.42 10.20 -2.69
N SER A 99 3.23 9.90 -3.99
CA SER A 99 2.12 9.08 -4.51
C SER A 99 1.92 7.72 -3.82
N SER A 100 3.01 7.15 -3.29
CA SER A 100 3.01 5.86 -2.57
C SER A 100 2.45 5.90 -1.14
N VAL A 101 2.28 7.09 -0.55
CA VAL A 101 1.82 7.28 0.85
C VAL A 101 0.53 8.09 0.90
N LYS A 102 -0.13 8.10 2.06
CA LYS A 102 -1.44 8.77 2.24
C LYS A 102 -1.35 10.29 2.06
N GLU A 103 -0.20 10.88 2.38
CA GLU A 103 0.08 12.31 2.25
C GLU A 103 0.11 12.76 0.78
N GLY A 104 0.78 12.02 -0.11
CA GLY A 104 0.75 12.37 -1.55
C GLY A 104 -0.63 12.15 -2.18
N LYS A 105 -1.40 11.17 -1.69
CA LYS A 105 -2.82 11.08 -2.05
C LYS A 105 -3.56 12.33 -1.59
N LEU A 106 -3.41 12.74 -0.32
CA LEU A 106 -4.01 13.97 0.20
C LEU A 106 -3.58 15.21 -0.60
N ALA A 107 -2.34 15.27 -1.09
CA ALA A 107 -1.89 16.34 -1.98
C ALA A 107 -2.70 16.39 -3.29
N ASN A 108 -3.12 15.24 -3.85
CA ASN A 108 -4.04 15.22 -5.00
C ASN A 108 -5.40 15.87 -4.66
N TYR A 109 -5.95 15.62 -3.46
CA TYR A 109 -7.18 16.28 -3.02
C TYR A 109 -6.99 17.80 -2.95
N TYR A 110 -5.92 18.26 -2.29
CA TYR A 110 -5.64 19.70 -2.18
C TYR A 110 -5.37 20.35 -3.53
N ALA A 111 -4.61 19.71 -4.43
CA ALA A 111 -4.38 20.18 -5.79
C ALA A 111 -5.72 20.35 -6.54
N GLY A 112 -6.61 19.36 -6.43
CA GLY A 112 -7.95 19.44 -6.98
C GLY A 112 -8.74 20.63 -6.46
N VAL A 113 -8.73 20.86 -5.15
CA VAL A 113 -9.41 22.02 -4.53
C VAL A 113 -8.77 23.35 -4.95
N CYS A 114 -7.43 23.41 -5.07
CA CYS A 114 -6.75 24.60 -5.61
C CYS A 114 -7.23 24.91 -7.02
N TYR A 115 -7.25 23.91 -7.90
CA TYR A 115 -7.73 24.07 -9.28
C TYR A 115 -9.21 24.51 -9.34
N MET A 116 -10.07 23.98 -8.46
CA MET A 116 -11.46 24.45 -8.34
C MET A 116 -11.54 25.95 -8.05
N ASN A 117 -10.72 26.44 -7.11
CA ASN A 117 -10.70 27.86 -6.74
C ASN A 117 -10.05 28.75 -7.81
N LEU A 118 -9.14 28.19 -8.61
CA LEU A 118 -8.53 28.88 -9.76
C LEU A 118 -9.43 28.87 -11.01
N GLY A 119 -10.53 28.12 -11.00
CA GLY A 119 -11.47 28.01 -12.12
C GLY A 119 -11.05 26.98 -13.19
N GLU A 120 -10.06 26.14 -12.89
CA GLU A 120 -9.53 25.12 -13.80
C GLU A 120 -10.19 23.76 -13.52
N TYR A 121 -11.46 23.65 -13.87
CA TYR A 121 -12.29 22.50 -13.48
C TYR A 121 -11.85 21.15 -14.05
N GLU A 122 -11.30 21.11 -15.27
CA GLU A 122 -10.82 19.85 -15.86
C GLU A 122 -9.64 19.29 -15.07
N ASN A 123 -8.65 20.14 -14.78
CA ASN A 123 -7.50 19.78 -13.94
C ASN A 123 -7.97 19.38 -12.53
N ALA A 124 -8.94 20.10 -11.96
CA ALA A 124 -9.48 19.76 -10.65
C ALA A 124 -10.03 18.33 -10.61
N ILE A 125 -10.83 17.95 -11.61
CA ILE A 125 -11.43 16.61 -11.69
C ILE A 125 -10.33 15.54 -11.82
N ASP A 126 -9.29 15.79 -12.60
CA ASP A 126 -8.21 14.81 -12.80
C ASP A 126 -7.46 14.53 -11.49
N TYR A 127 -7.13 15.56 -10.72
CA TYR A 127 -6.50 15.39 -9.41
C TYR A 127 -7.45 14.79 -8.37
N LEU A 128 -8.72 15.20 -8.34
CA LEU A 128 -9.71 14.63 -7.41
C LEU A 128 -10.01 13.15 -7.68
N LYS A 129 -9.95 12.69 -8.94
CA LYS A 129 -10.10 11.26 -9.28
C LYS A 129 -8.92 10.41 -8.85
N ASN A 130 -7.72 10.99 -8.81
CA ASN A 130 -6.51 10.31 -8.35
C ASN A 130 -6.42 10.26 -6.82
N PHE A 131 -7.20 11.08 -6.11
CA PHE A 131 -7.30 11.02 -4.67
C PHE A 131 -7.99 9.73 -4.20
N SER A 132 -7.41 9.10 -3.18
CA SER A 132 -8.03 7.99 -2.45
C SER A 132 -7.70 8.05 -0.97
N SER A 133 -8.68 7.75 -0.11
CA SER A 133 -8.49 7.69 1.34
C SER A 133 -9.36 6.58 1.95
N ASN A 134 -8.91 6.07 3.10
CA ASN A 134 -9.74 5.20 3.94
C ASN A 134 -10.68 6.01 4.85
N ASP A 135 -10.50 7.34 4.90
CA ASP A 135 -11.39 8.25 5.60
C ASP A 135 -12.66 8.48 4.76
N LEU A 136 -13.79 8.04 5.30
CA LEU A 136 -15.09 8.15 4.62
C LEU A 136 -15.52 9.60 4.41
N LEU A 137 -15.27 10.47 5.39
CA LEU A 137 -15.64 11.89 5.29
C LEU A 137 -14.82 12.54 4.17
N LEU A 138 -13.50 12.37 4.19
CA LEU A 138 -12.66 13.00 3.18
C LEU A 138 -12.92 12.46 1.77
N SER A 139 -13.18 11.16 1.65
CA SER A 139 -13.51 10.53 0.36
C SER A 139 -14.86 11.02 -0.20
N THR A 140 -15.85 11.24 0.67
CA THR A 140 -17.16 11.77 0.26
C THR A 140 -17.10 13.26 -0.10
N LEU A 141 -16.28 14.05 0.61
CA LEU A 141 -16.02 15.44 0.25
C LEU A 141 -15.38 15.55 -1.14
N ALA A 142 -14.36 14.73 -1.43
CA ALA A 142 -13.72 14.72 -2.74
C ALA A 142 -14.70 14.36 -3.87
N LEU A 143 -15.57 13.37 -3.66
CA LEU A 143 -16.61 13.00 -4.62
C LEU A 143 -17.62 14.12 -4.86
N GLY A 144 -17.94 14.93 -3.84
CA GLY A 144 -18.87 16.06 -3.98
C GLY A 144 -18.31 17.25 -4.76
N LEU A 145 -16.99 17.27 -5.00
CA LEU A 145 -16.31 18.30 -5.80
C LEU A 145 -16.22 17.94 -7.30
N ILE A 146 -16.60 16.73 -7.67
CA ILE A 146 -16.66 16.23 -9.06
C ILE A 146 -18.10 16.31 -9.57
#